data_AF-A0A445MB67-F1
#
_entry.id   AF-A0A445MB67-F1
#
_cell.length_a   1.000
_cell.length_b   1.000
_cell.length_c   1.000
_cell.angle_alpha   90.00
_cell.angle_beta   90.00
_cell.angle_gamma   90.00
#
_symmetry.space_group_name_H-M   'P 1'
#
loop_
_entity.id
_entity.type
_entity.pdbx_description
1 polymer ?
#
loop_
_entity_poly.entity_id
_entity_poly.type
_entity_poly.pdbx_seq_one_letter_code
_entity_poly.pdbx_strand_id
1 'polypeptide(L)'
;MSDLGHQDPDKEMKARWRGLKNSMKVWNDSSAAEEFERGLLHPQLARELYTLPSEVLLARAAKEMVLVSSRPLWRSSTESMTRAGFITFMEYRISHLQQELDALKSGGGPEAVPKAEERASELEQELEKTKWERDKALQRLEASEKELSEVRSNPAEIQRLLKEARVRARKMDDKLLQAMKTLENARAELPKQAVDRYKESTGFKEGLKRMGRVTYEYGYRVALACFHTLHPDSKVEEDPFTIHPEDDLVPMERQQAFDDSDPLES
;
A
#
# COMPACT_ATOMS: atom_id res chain seq x y z
N MET A 1 -3.91 -36.51 35.98
CA MET A 1 -4.72 -36.31 34.76
C MET A 1 -4.12 -37.18 33.69
N SER A 2 -4.91 -38.11 33.13
CA SER A 2 -4.40 -39.29 32.45
C SER A 2 -3.73 -39.00 31.11
N ASP A 3 -2.65 -39.76 30.91
CA ASP A 3 -1.65 -39.76 29.85
C ASP A 3 -2.23 -40.35 28.55
N LEU A 4 -2.27 -39.59 27.46
CA LEU A 4 -2.63 -40.08 26.13
C LEU A 4 -1.35 -40.56 25.44
N GLY A 5 -1.09 -41.87 25.52
CA GLY A 5 0.06 -42.51 24.91
C GLY A 5 0.14 -42.29 23.39
N HIS A 6 1.34 -41.94 22.93
CA HIS A 6 1.74 -41.84 21.53
C HIS A 6 1.37 -43.13 20.75
N GLN A 7 0.55 -43.01 19.71
CA GLN A 7 0.41 -44.06 18.70
C GLN A 7 1.26 -43.71 17.47
N ASP A 8 2.12 -44.66 17.11
CA ASP A 8 3.01 -44.64 15.95
C ASP A 8 2.21 -44.71 14.64
N PRO A 9 2.31 -43.71 13.75
CA PRO A 9 1.55 -43.65 12.50
C PRO A 9 2.00 -44.68 11.44
N ASP A 10 3.18 -45.31 11.58
CA ASP A 10 3.71 -46.29 10.63
C ASP A 10 3.45 -47.75 11.02
N LYS A 11 2.65 -47.97 12.08
CA LYS A 11 2.25 -49.31 12.48
C LYS A 11 1.26 -49.89 11.47
N GLU A 12 1.74 -50.76 10.60
CA GLU A 12 0.96 -51.51 9.61
C GLU A 12 -0.37 -52.00 10.22
N MET A 13 -1.48 -51.40 9.78
CA MET A 13 -2.82 -51.76 10.24
C MET A 13 -3.13 -53.18 9.76
N LYS A 14 -2.80 -54.17 10.60
CA LYS A 14 -3.22 -55.56 10.38
C LYS A 14 -4.73 -55.62 10.39
N ALA A 15 -5.28 -55.61 9.20
CA ALA A 15 -6.68 -55.66 8.90
C ALA A 15 -7.27 -56.95 9.50
N ARG A 16 -7.98 -56.83 10.62
CA ARG A 16 -8.66 -57.96 11.30
C ARG A 16 -9.95 -58.36 10.56
N TRP A 17 -9.95 -58.35 9.22
CA TRP A 17 -11.11 -58.68 8.38
C TRP A 17 -11.34 -60.19 8.25
N ARG A 18 -10.41 -61.02 8.73
CA ARG A 18 -10.48 -62.49 8.57
C ARG A 18 -11.66 -63.15 9.29
N GLY A 19 -12.39 -62.41 10.12
CA GLY A 19 -13.59 -62.88 10.84
C GLY A 19 -14.92 -62.30 10.36
N LEU A 20 -14.94 -61.32 9.44
CA LEU A 20 -16.19 -60.65 9.05
C LEU A 20 -16.97 -61.52 8.03
N LYS A 21 -17.79 -62.46 8.53
CA LYS A 21 -18.70 -63.22 7.67
C LYS A 21 -19.86 -62.34 7.22
N ASN A 22 -20.19 -62.44 5.93
CA ASN A 22 -21.38 -61.86 5.28
C ASN A 22 -22.67 -62.41 5.90
N SER A 23 -23.02 -61.97 7.10
CA SER A 23 -24.28 -62.31 7.71
C SER A 23 -25.08 -61.06 8.00
N MET A 24 -26.36 -61.11 7.63
CA MET A 24 -27.39 -60.08 7.81
C MET A 24 -27.76 -59.87 9.30
N LYS A 25 -26.91 -60.32 10.24
CA LYS A 25 -27.11 -60.31 11.69
C LYS A 25 -26.23 -59.28 12.42
N VAL A 26 -25.81 -58.20 11.74
CA VAL A 26 -25.17 -57.03 12.39
C VAL A 26 -26.09 -56.38 13.43
N TRP A 27 -27.40 -56.64 13.35
CA TRP A 27 -28.45 -56.06 14.18
C TRP A 27 -28.57 -56.61 15.61
N ASN A 28 -27.80 -57.63 16.01
CA ASN A 28 -27.95 -58.26 17.32
C ASN A 28 -27.01 -57.74 18.42
N ASP A 29 -26.01 -56.92 18.08
CA ASP A 29 -25.11 -56.29 19.05
C ASP A 29 -25.31 -54.76 19.03
N SER A 30 -25.71 -54.17 20.15
CA SER A 30 -26.07 -52.74 20.20
C SER A 30 -24.88 -51.82 19.89
N SER A 31 -23.66 -52.27 20.18
CA SER A 31 -22.42 -51.53 19.88
C SER A 31 -22.14 -51.45 18.36
N ALA A 32 -22.49 -52.48 17.58
CA ALA A 32 -22.26 -52.47 16.14
C ALA A 32 -23.31 -51.64 15.38
N ALA A 33 -24.53 -51.54 15.93
CA ALA A 33 -25.60 -50.70 15.39
C ALA A 33 -25.34 -49.20 15.63
N GLU A 34 -24.74 -48.83 16.77
CA GLU A 34 -24.44 -47.43 17.10
C GLU A 34 -23.30 -46.84 16.24
N GLU A 35 -22.32 -47.67 15.86
CA GLU A 35 -21.25 -47.32 14.91
C GLU A 35 -21.76 -47.17 13.46
N PHE A 36 -22.79 -47.92 13.08
CA PHE A 36 -23.47 -47.81 11.78
C PHE A 36 -24.29 -46.51 11.67
N GLU A 37 -25.07 -46.17 12.70
CA GLU A 37 -25.83 -44.92 12.80
C GLU A 37 -24.94 -43.67 12.82
N ARG A 38 -23.71 -43.79 13.35
CA ARG A 38 -22.69 -42.73 13.29
C ARG A 38 -21.98 -42.63 11.94
N GLY A 39 -22.31 -43.48 10.97
CA GLY A 39 -21.76 -43.46 9.61
C GLY A 39 -20.34 -44.02 9.47
N LEU A 40 -19.81 -44.69 10.50
CA LEU A 40 -18.45 -45.25 10.50
C LEU A 40 -18.34 -46.59 9.76
N LEU A 41 -19.43 -47.33 9.61
CA LEU A 41 -19.47 -48.58 8.85
C LEU A 41 -20.46 -48.46 7.69
N HIS A 42 -19.92 -48.26 6.48
CA HIS A 42 -20.67 -48.40 5.24
C HIS A 42 -20.02 -49.53 4.42
N PRO A 43 -20.34 -50.81 4.70
CA PRO A 43 -19.55 -51.95 4.18
C PRO A 43 -19.53 -52.02 2.65
N GLN A 44 -20.61 -51.58 2.00
CA GLN A 44 -20.72 -51.49 0.55
C GLN A 44 -19.87 -50.33 -0.03
N LEU A 45 -19.98 -49.14 0.56
CA LEU A 45 -19.27 -47.93 0.12
C LEU A 45 -17.76 -48.05 0.37
N ALA A 46 -17.35 -48.62 1.50
CA ALA A 46 -15.96 -48.91 1.82
C ALA A 46 -15.37 -49.96 0.86
N ARG A 47 -16.15 -50.98 0.48
CA ARG A 47 -15.73 -51.96 -0.52
C ARG A 47 -15.60 -51.32 -1.92
N GLU A 48 -16.48 -50.41 -2.31
CA GLU A 48 -16.40 -49.67 -3.58
C GLU A 48 -15.22 -48.69 -3.63
N LEU A 49 -14.95 -47.98 -2.52
CA LEU A 49 -13.79 -47.07 -2.39
C LEU A 49 -12.44 -47.79 -2.51
N TYR A 50 -12.35 -49.05 -2.08
CA TYR A 50 -11.11 -49.84 -2.15
C TYR A 50 -11.01 -50.76 -3.38
N THR A 51 -12.05 -50.85 -4.23
CA THR A 51 -12.04 -51.73 -5.42
C THR A 51 -12.08 -50.98 -6.75
N LEU A 52 -12.48 -49.70 -6.78
CA LEU A 52 -12.57 -48.91 -8.01
C LEU A 52 -11.45 -47.86 -8.11
N PRO A 53 -10.83 -47.64 -9.30
CA PRO A 53 -9.83 -46.59 -9.50
C PRO A 53 -10.39 -45.19 -9.24
N SER A 54 -9.57 -44.29 -8.69
CA SER A 54 -9.96 -42.92 -8.29
C SER A 54 -10.54 -42.08 -9.43
N GLU A 55 -10.13 -42.33 -10.67
CA GLU A 55 -10.65 -41.67 -11.88
C GLU A 55 -12.12 -42.02 -12.14
N VAL A 56 -12.54 -43.25 -11.85
CA VAL A 56 -13.94 -43.69 -12.03
C VAL A 56 -14.84 -43.06 -10.98
N LEU A 57 -14.34 -42.88 -9.76
CA LEU A 57 -15.06 -42.24 -8.67
C LEU A 57 -15.20 -40.73 -8.90
N LEU A 58 -14.13 -40.06 -9.36
CA LEU A 58 -14.15 -38.64 -9.70
C LEU A 58 -15.01 -38.35 -10.94
N ALA A 59 -14.95 -39.19 -11.97
CA ALA A 59 -15.79 -39.06 -13.16
C ALA A 59 -17.27 -39.24 -12.82
N ARG A 60 -17.60 -40.17 -11.92
CA ARG A 60 -18.98 -40.39 -11.46
C ARG A 60 -19.48 -39.23 -10.61
N ALA A 61 -18.67 -38.74 -9.67
CA ALA A 61 -19.01 -37.58 -8.84
C ALA A 61 -19.15 -36.29 -9.67
N ALA A 62 -18.24 -36.03 -10.61
CA ALA A 62 -18.29 -34.87 -11.49
C ALA A 62 -19.50 -34.93 -12.44
N LYS A 63 -19.84 -36.12 -12.97
CA LYS A 63 -21.00 -36.31 -13.85
C LYS A 63 -22.32 -36.10 -13.11
N GLU A 64 -22.42 -36.57 -11.87
CA GLU A 64 -23.58 -36.32 -11.00
C GLU A 64 -23.66 -34.83 -10.60
N MET A 65 -22.55 -34.19 -10.23
CA MET A 65 -22.52 -32.76 -9.88
C MET A 65 -22.92 -31.84 -11.05
N VAL A 66 -22.52 -32.17 -12.28
CA VAL A 66 -22.89 -31.43 -13.49
C VAL A 66 -24.36 -31.63 -13.84
N LEU A 67 -24.90 -32.85 -13.73
CA LEU A 67 -26.33 -33.11 -13.95
C LEU A 67 -27.22 -32.39 -12.93
N VAL A 68 -26.75 -32.28 -11.68
CA VAL A 68 -27.50 -31.68 -10.57
C VAL A 68 -27.49 -30.15 -10.62
N SER A 69 -26.37 -29.50 -10.98
CA SER A 69 -26.26 -28.03 -11.07
C SER A 69 -26.94 -27.42 -12.30
N SER A 70 -27.26 -28.21 -13.33
CA SER A 70 -27.77 -27.71 -14.61
C SER A 70 -29.30 -27.56 -14.68
N ARG A 71 -30.06 -27.97 -13.64
CA ARG A 71 -31.54 -27.91 -13.64
C ARG A 71 -32.09 -26.64 -12.95
N PRO A 72 -33.09 -25.94 -13.53
CA PRO A 72 -33.58 -24.65 -13.03
C PRO A 72 -34.15 -24.68 -11.60
N LEU A 73 -34.81 -25.77 -11.21
CA LEU A 73 -35.38 -25.96 -9.87
C LEU A 73 -34.32 -25.92 -8.75
N TRP A 74 -33.06 -26.19 -9.08
CA TRP A 74 -31.96 -26.25 -8.13
C TRP A 74 -31.40 -24.88 -7.75
N ARG A 75 -31.51 -23.91 -8.67
CA ARG A 75 -30.92 -22.58 -8.50
C ARG A 75 -31.77 -21.66 -7.61
N SER A 76 -33.08 -21.92 -7.45
CA SER A 76 -33.96 -21.12 -6.58
C SER A 76 -34.05 -21.64 -5.13
N SER A 77 -33.61 -22.88 -4.87
CA SER A 77 -33.87 -23.57 -3.60
C SER A 77 -32.64 -23.70 -2.68
N THR A 78 -31.45 -23.30 -3.17
CA THR A 78 -30.17 -23.55 -2.48
C THR A 78 -29.69 -22.44 -1.55
N GLU A 79 -30.45 -21.35 -1.36
CA GLU A 79 -30.02 -20.26 -0.46
C GLU A 79 -30.22 -20.54 1.04
N SER A 80 -30.82 -21.67 1.47
CA SER A 80 -30.99 -21.95 2.92
C SER A 80 -31.06 -23.43 3.37
N MET A 81 -30.77 -24.43 2.52
CA MET A 81 -31.08 -25.83 2.85
C MET A 81 -29.94 -26.57 3.58
N THR A 82 -30.22 -27.12 4.76
CA THR A 82 -29.28 -27.96 5.53
C THR A 82 -29.05 -29.32 4.85
N ARG A 83 -27.91 -29.99 5.15
CA ARG A 83 -27.56 -31.31 4.57
C ARG A 83 -28.67 -32.37 4.74
N ALA A 84 -29.39 -32.34 5.86
CA ALA A 84 -30.51 -33.23 6.12
C ALA A 84 -31.75 -32.87 5.27
N GLY A 85 -32.05 -31.57 5.12
CA GLY A 85 -33.14 -31.09 4.25
C GLY A 85 -32.90 -31.39 2.77
N PHE A 86 -31.64 -31.39 2.35
CA PHE A 86 -31.23 -31.80 1.02
C PHE A 86 -31.51 -33.28 0.74
N ILE A 87 -31.18 -34.16 1.69
CA ILE A 87 -31.40 -35.60 1.55
C ILE A 87 -32.89 -35.90 1.45
N THR A 88 -33.72 -35.32 2.33
CA THR A 88 -35.18 -35.51 2.28
C THR A 88 -35.81 -34.95 1.01
N PHE A 89 -35.34 -33.81 0.51
CA PHE A 89 -35.78 -33.27 -0.77
C PHE A 89 -35.40 -34.19 -1.94
N MET A 90 -34.21 -34.77 -1.92
CA MET A 90 -33.77 -35.72 -2.95
C MET A 90 -34.54 -37.04 -2.86
N GLU A 91 -34.80 -37.56 -1.66
CA GLU A 91 -35.63 -38.76 -1.43
C GLU A 91 -37.07 -38.56 -1.92
N TYR A 92 -37.65 -37.39 -1.67
CA TYR A 92 -38.96 -37.00 -2.20
C TYR A 92 -38.96 -36.97 -3.73
N ARG A 93 -37.93 -36.38 -4.35
CA ARG A 93 -37.81 -36.31 -5.81
C ARG A 93 -37.57 -37.66 -6.46
N ILE A 94 -36.78 -38.52 -5.84
CA ILE A 94 -36.53 -39.89 -6.30
C ILE A 94 -37.85 -40.66 -6.27
N SER A 95 -38.59 -40.60 -5.16
CA SER A 95 -39.89 -41.26 -5.01
C SER A 95 -40.92 -40.76 -6.05
N HIS A 96 -40.96 -39.45 -6.30
CA HIS A 96 -41.83 -38.84 -7.30
C HIS A 96 -41.49 -39.32 -8.74
N LEU A 97 -40.21 -39.34 -9.10
CA LEU A 97 -39.76 -39.81 -10.40
C LEU A 97 -40.00 -41.31 -10.58
N GLN A 98 -39.86 -42.11 -9.52
CA GLN A 98 -40.24 -43.53 -9.52
C GLN A 98 -41.73 -43.71 -9.79
N GLN A 99 -42.58 -42.92 -9.13
CA GLN A 99 -44.03 -42.98 -9.30
C GLN A 99 -44.47 -42.57 -10.71
N GLU A 100 -43.83 -41.55 -11.29
CA GLU A 100 -44.07 -41.16 -12.69
C GLU A 100 -43.60 -42.24 -13.68
N LEU A 101 -42.45 -42.87 -13.44
CA LEU A 101 -41.96 -43.98 -14.25
C LEU A 101 -42.91 -45.19 -14.18
N ASP A 102 -43.41 -45.53 -13.00
CA ASP A 102 -44.37 -46.63 -12.82
C ASP A 102 -45.73 -46.30 -13.45
N ALA A 103 -46.19 -45.05 -13.35
CA ALA A 103 -47.40 -44.59 -14.04
C ALA A 103 -47.24 -44.66 -15.57
N LEU A 104 -46.09 -44.23 -16.12
CA LEU A 104 -45.74 -44.36 -17.53
C LEU A 104 -45.62 -45.82 -17.98
N LYS A 105 -45.13 -46.71 -17.10
CA LYS A 105 -45.07 -48.16 -17.33
C LYS A 105 -46.44 -48.82 -17.35
N SER A 106 -47.35 -48.38 -16.46
CA SER A 106 -48.72 -48.89 -16.37
C SER A 106 -49.66 -48.29 -17.43
N GLY A 107 -49.35 -47.09 -17.91
CA GLY A 107 -50.07 -46.36 -18.95
C GLY A 107 -49.54 -46.65 -20.35
N GLY A 108 -49.20 -47.91 -20.64
CA GLY A 108 -48.79 -48.40 -21.95
C GLY A 108 -49.93 -48.37 -22.98
N GLY A 109 -50.52 -47.20 -23.18
CA GLY A 109 -51.49 -46.88 -24.22
C GLY A 109 -50.92 -45.79 -25.15
N PRO A 110 -51.44 -45.69 -26.39
CA PRO A 110 -50.91 -44.81 -27.45
C PRO A 110 -50.89 -43.30 -27.13
N GLU A 111 -51.39 -42.86 -25.98
CA GLU A 111 -51.53 -41.46 -25.56
C GLU A 111 -50.42 -40.98 -24.59
N ALA A 112 -49.62 -41.88 -24.01
CA ALA A 112 -48.51 -41.53 -23.11
C ALA A 112 -47.23 -41.10 -23.86
N VAL A 113 -47.01 -41.67 -25.05
CA VAL A 113 -45.90 -41.31 -25.95
C VAL A 113 -45.96 -39.85 -26.43
N PRO A 114 -47.10 -39.34 -26.95
CA PRO A 114 -47.16 -37.95 -27.42
C PRO A 114 -46.97 -36.92 -26.30
N LYS A 115 -47.44 -37.19 -25.07
CA LYS A 115 -47.20 -36.31 -23.91
C LYS A 115 -45.72 -36.28 -23.48
N ALA A 116 -45.02 -37.41 -23.58
CA ALA A 116 -43.58 -37.46 -23.30
C ALA A 116 -42.76 -36.73 -24.38
N GLU A 117 -43.19 -36.81 -25.63
CA GLU A 117 -42.57 -36.14 -26.78
C GLU A 117 -42.75 -34.62 -26.73
N GLU A 118 -43.95 -34.12 -26.40
CA GLU A 118 -44.22 -32.70 -26.17
C GLU A 118 -43.33 -32.12 -25.06
N ARG A 119 -43.19 -32.83 -23.93
CA ARG A 119 -42.31 -32.44 -22.83
C ARG A 119 -40.83 -32.47 -23.20
N ALA A 120 -40.41 -33.37 -24.08
CA ALA A 120 -39.04 -33.41 -24.59
C ALA A 120 -38.75 -32.17 -25.46
N SER A 121 -39.69 -31.75 -26.30
CA SER A 121 -39.56 -30.53 -27.11
C SER A 121 -39.54 -29.25 -26.26
N GLU A 122 -40.36 -29.14 -25.21
CA GLU A 122 -40.30 -28.02 -24.26
C GLU A 122 -38.93 -27.93 -23.56
N LEU A 123 -38.40 -29.07 -23.11
CA LEU A 123 -37.09 -29.13 -22.46
C LEU A 123 -35.94 -28.78 -23.40
N GLU A 124 -36.01 -29.20 -24.66
CA GLU A 124 -35.01 -28.87 -25.67
C GLU A 124 -35.02 -27.37 -25.98
N GLN A 125 -36.20 -26.75 -26.06
CA GLN A 125 -36.33 -25.30 -26.27
C GLN A 125 -35.79 -24.49 -25.08
N GLU A 126 -36.08 -24.90 -23.84
CA GLU A 126 -35.50 -24.29 -22.64
C GLU A 126 -33.97 -24.52 -22.56
N LEU A 127 -33.47 -25.65 -23.03
CA LEU A 127 -32.05 -25.92 -23.10
C LEU A 127 -31.33 -25.02 -24.11
N GLU A 128 -31.92 -24.77 -25.28
CA GLU A 128 -31.39 -23.80 -26.24
C GLU A 128 -31.46 -22.36 -25.72
N LYS A 129 -32.55 -21.99 -25.04
CA LYS A 129 -32.68 -20.68 -24.40
C LYS A 129 -31.62 -20.47 -23.31
N THR A 130 -31.39 -21.46 -22.46
CA THR A 130 -30.37 -21.37 -21.40
C THR A 130 -28.95 -21.38 -21.95
N LYS A 131 -28.68 -22.10 -23.04
CA LYS A 131 -27.40 -21.99 -23.78
C LYS A 131 -27.18 -20.57 -24.30
N TRP A 132 -28.19 -19.98 -24.94
CA TRP A 132 -28.13 -18.60 -25.42
C TRP A 132 -27.89 -17.60 -24.28
N GLU A 133 -28.62 -17.74 -23.17
CA GLU A 133 -28.44 -16.90 -21.98
C GLU A 133 -27.04 -17.04 -21.37
N ARG A 134 -26.51 -18.26 -21.31
CA ARG A 134 -25.14 -18.54 -20.85
C ARG A 134 -24.11 -17.84 -21.74
N ASP A 135 -24.24 -17.94 -23.06
CA ASP A 135 -23.27 -17.35 -23.99
C ASP A 135 -23.29 -15.82 -23.92
N LYS A 136 -24.48 -15.24 -23.77
CA LYS A 136 -24.66 -13.80 -23.51
C LYS A 136 -24.06 -13.37 -22.17
N ALA A 137 -24.18 -14.17 -21.12
CA ALA A 137 -23.56 -13.90 -19.83
C ALA A 137 -22.03 -13.99 -19.90
N LEU A 138 -21.50 -14.93 -20.69
CA LEU A 138 -20.07 -15.12 -20.90
C LEU A 138 -19.45 -13.92 -21.63
N GLN A 139 -20.13 -13.40 -22.67
CA GLN A 139 -19.71 -12.16 -23.33
C GLN A 139 -19.69 -10.95 -22.39
N ARG A 140 -20.70 -10.84 -21.50
CA ARG A 140 -20.74 -9.77 -20.48
C ARG A 140 -19.59 -9.89 -19.48
N LEU A 141 -19.25 -11.11 -19.07
CA LEU A 141 -18.12 -11.37 -18.18
C LEU A 141 -16.80 -10.97 -18.84
N GLU A 142 -16.57 -11.38 -20.10
CA GLU A 142 -15.36 -11.03 -20.84
C GLU A 142 -15.22 -9.51 -21.04
N ALA A 143 -16.32 -8.79 -21.30
CA ALA A 143 -16.33 -7.33 -21.37
C ALA A 143 -15.94 -6.70 -20.02
N SER A 144 -16.51 -7.18 -18.91
CA SER A 144 -16.18 -6.67 -17.58
C SER A 144 -14.74 -6.97 -17.16
N GLU A 145 -14.17 -8.10 -17.58
CA GLU A 145 -12.78 -8.46 -17.29
C GLU A 145 -11.79 -7.53 -18.01
N LYS A 146 -12.11 -7.15 -19.26
CA LYS A 146 -11.35 -6.14 -20.00
C LYS A 146 -11.38 -4.79 -19.29
N GLU A 147 -12.55 -4.31 -18.86
CA GLU A 147 -12.68 -3.07 -18.07
C GLU A 147 -11.90 -3.15 -16.75
N LEU A 148 -11.99 -4.27 -16.01
CA LEU A 148 -11.24 -4.46 -14.77
C LEU A 148 -9.72 -4.47 -15.01
N SER A 149 -9.25 -5.00 -16.13
CA SER A 149 -7.84 -5.00 -16.48
C SER A 149 -7.31 -3.58 -16.74
N GLU A 150 -8.09 -2.75 -17.44
CA GLU A 150 -7.78 -1.34 -17.67
C GLU A 150 -7.79 -0.55 -16.35
N VAL A 151 -8.85 -0.70 -15.55
CA VAL A 151 -8.97 -0.04 -14.24
C VAL A 151 -7.85 -0.46 -13.30
N ARG A 152 -7.43 -1.73 -13.31
CA ARG A 152 -6.32 -2.23 -12.48
C ARG A 152 -4.95 -1.67 -12.91
N SER A 153 -4.78 -1.36 -14.19
CA SER A 153 -3.55 -0.73 -14.70
C SER A 153 -3.39 0.72 -14.22
N ASN A 154 -4.50 1.46 -14.05
CA ASN A 154 -4.48 2.87 -13.67
C ASN A 154 -3.82 3.15 -12.30
N PRO A 155 -4.15 2.43 -11.20
CA PRO A 155 -3.45 2.59 -9.92
C PRO A 155 -1.95 2.28 -9.99
N ALA A 156 -1.53 1.28 -10.78
CA ALA A 156 -0.12 0.94 -10.93
C ALA A 156 0.64 2.08 -11.62
N GLU A 157 0.04 2.68 -12.65
CA GLU A 157 0.61 3.83 -13.36
C GLU A 157 0.65 5.08 -12.48
N ILE A 158 -0.42 5.37 -11.74
CA ILE A 158 -0.45 6.47 -10.76
C ILE A 158 0.62 6.27 -9.69
N GLN A 159 0.81 5.04 -9.19
CA GLN A 159 1.84 4.73 -8.20
C GLN A 159 3.25 4.94 -8.76
N ARG A 160 3.49 4.58 -10.03
CA ARG A 160 4.76 4.85 -10.73
C ARG A 160 5.03 6.35 -10.82
N LEU A 161 4.07 7.11 -11.32
CA LEU A 161 4.18 8.57 -11.45
C LEU A 161 4.41 9.27 -10.11
N LEU A 162 3.76 8.81 -9.04
CA LEU A 162 3.96 9.34 -7.69
C LEU A 162 5.40 9.09 -7.19
N LYS A 163 5.96 7.90 -7.42
CA LYS A 163 7.36 7.60 -7.06
C LYS A 163 8.32 8.50 -7.83
N GLU A 164 8.10 8.68 -9.13
CA GLU A 164 8.91 9.58 -9.96
C GLU A 164 8.80 11.04 -9.51
N ALA A 165 7.59 11.52 -9.21
CA ALA A 165 7.36 12.87 -8.70
C ALA A 165 8.08 13.10 -7.36
N ARG A 166 8.06 12.11 -6.46
CA ARG A 166 8.81 12.17 -5.18
C ARG A 166 10.32 12.27 -5.39
N VAL A 167 10.87 11.51 -6.34
CA VAL A 167 12.30 11.59 -6.67
C VAL A 167 12.64 12.96 -7.26
N ARG A 168 11.79 13.49 -8.15
CA ARG A 168 11.96 14.84 -8.70
C ARG A 168 11.90 15.91 -7.62
N ALA A 169 10.95 15.82 -6.69
CA ALA A 169 10.83 16.76 -5.56
C ALA A 169 12.08 16.77 -4.69
N ARG A 170 12.57 15.59 -4.25
CA ARG A 170 13.81 15.47 -3.47
C ARG A 170 15.01 16.10 -4.19
N LYS A 171 15.13 15.90 -5.50
CA LYS A 171 16.20 16.51 -6.30
C LYS A 171 16.12 18.05 -6.32
N MET A 172 14.92 18.62 -6.32
CA MET A 172 14.74 20.07 -6.23
C MET A 172 15.08 20.58 -4.83
N ASP A 173 14.70 19.84 -3.78
CA ASP A 173 15.03 20.18 -2.39
C ASP A 173 16.55 20.18 -2.18
N ASP A 174 17.28 19.19 -2.71
CA ASP A 174 18.74 19.13 -2.64
C ASP A 174 19.40 20.34 -3.33
N LYS A 175 18.88 20.74 -4.50
CA LYS A 175 19.34 21.94 -5.21
C LYS A 175 19.05 23.22 -4.42
N LEU A 176 17.87 23.31 -3.81
CA LEU A 176 17.49 24.45 -2.98
C LEU A 176 18.40 24.54 -1.75
N LEU A 177 18.69 23.40 -1.11
CA LEU A 177 19.62 23.33 0.01
C LEU A 177 21.03 23.77 -0.40
N GLN A 178 21.49 23.36 -1.59
CA GLN A 178 22.77 23.82 -2.13
C GLN A 178 22.76 25.34 -2.37
N ALA A 179 21.70 25.89 -2.96
CA ALA A 179 21.57 27.32 -3.21
C ALA A 179 21.52 28.14 -1.90
N MET A 180 20.80 27.64 -0.88
CA MET A 180 20.77 28.26 0.44
C MET A 180 22.16 28.31 1.08
N LYS A 181 22.94 27.22 1.03
CA LYS A 181 24.33 27.21 1.53
C LYS A 181 25.20 28.23 0.81
N THR A 182 25.07 28.36 -0.52
CA THR A 182 25.84 29.36 -1.27
C THR A 182 25.45 30.79 -0.89
N LEU A 183 24.16 31.05 -0.68
CA LEU A 183 23.67 32.35 -0.26
C LEU A 183 24.13 32.70 1.16
N GLU A 184 24.07 31.74 2.09
CA GLU A 184 24.54 31.91 3.47
C GLU A 184 26.04 32.22 3.52
N ASN A 185 26.83 31.49 2.73
CA ASN A 185 28.26 31.78 2.58
C ASN A 185 28.50 33.18 2.00
N ALA A 186 27.79 33.57 0.95
CA ALA A 186 27.92 34.91 0.37
C ALA A 186 27.55 35.99 1.39
N ARG A 187 26.48 35.81 2.17
CA ARG A 187 26.06 36.72 3.24
C ARG A 187 27.12 36.85 4.35
N ALA A 188 27.89 35.80 4.62
CA ALA A 188 28.98 35.84 5.59
C ALA A 188 30.24 36.53 5.03
N GLU A 189 30.51 36.43 3.73
CA GLU A 189 31.72 36.99 3.10
C GLU A 189 31.56 38.45 2.66
N LEU A 190 30.38 38.86 2.19
CA LEU A 190 30.13 40.24 1.74
C LEU A 190 30.48 41.30 2.80
N PRO A 191 30.07 41.16 4.09
CA PRO A 191 30.43 42.12 5.13
C PRO A 191 31.94 42.14 5.41
N LYS A 192 32.62 41.00 5.34
CA LYS A 192 34.08 40.93 5.54
C LYS A 192 34.79 41.72 4.44
N GLN A 193 34.42 41.48 3.18
CA GLN A 193 34.95 42.21 2.04
C GLN A 193 34.65 43.71 2.11
N ALA A 194 33.45 44.10 2.54
CA ALA A 194 33.09 45.51 2.73
C ALA A 194 33.94 46.18 3.81
N VAL A 195 34.17 45.50 4.95
CA VAL A 195 35.05 46.00 6.02
C VAL A 195 36.50 46.11 5.56
N ASP A 196 37.00 45.14 4.81
CA ASP A 196 38.38 45.17 4.30
C ASP A 196 38.56 46.33 3.31
N ARG A 197 37.62 46.50 2.37
CA ARG A 197 37.59 47.67 1.46
C ARG A 197 37.53 48.99 2.21
N TYR A 198 36.71 49.07 3.26
CA TYR A 198 36.62 50.27 4.09
C TYR A 198 37.94 50.59 4.78
N LYS A 199 38.63 49.59 5.36
CA LYS A 199 39.95 49.77 5.97
C LYS A 199 41.02 50.20 4.97
N GLU A 200 40.90 49.79 3.71
CA GLU A 200 41.82 50.18 2.65
C GLU A 200 41.57 51.60 2.11
N SER A 201 40.38 52.15 2.31
CA SER A 201 39.98 53.48 1.84
C SER A 201 40.88 54.60 2.39
N THR A 202 41.06 55.64 1.59
CA THR A 202 41.85 56.84 1.96
C THR A 202 41.23 57.56 3.15
N GLY A 203 39.90 57.74 3.15
CA GLY A 203 39.17 58.39 4.24
C GLY A 203 39.35 57.69 5.59
N PHE A 204 39.36 56.34 5.63
CA PHE A 204 39.67 55.61 6.87
C PHE A 204 41.10 55.86 7.35
N LYS A 205 42.09 55.77 6.45
CA LYS A 205 43.51 56.00 6.78
C LYS A 205 43.76 57.43 7.26
N GLU A 206 43.14 58.42 6.63
CA GLU A 206 43.23 59.82 7.03
C GLU A 206 42.49 60.09 8.34
N GLY A 207 41.33 59.48 8.54
CA GLY A 207 40.61 59.48 9.82
C GLY A 207 41.47 58.94 10.97
N LEU A 208 42.19 57.83 10.75
CA LEU A 208 43.14 57.30 11.73
C LEU A 208 44.28 58.30 12.04
N LYS A 209 44.86 58.96 11.02
CA LYS A 209 45.88 60.00 11.24
C LYS A 209 45.33 61.17 12.06
N ARG A 210 44.10 61.62 11.76
CA ARG A 210 43.44 62.70 12.50
C ARG A 210 43.17 62.32 13.94
N MET A 211 42.65 61.11 14.18
CA MET A 211 42.41 60.59 15.53
C MET A 211 43.70 60.44 16.34
N GLY A 212 44.78 59.98 15.70
CA GLY A 212 46.12 59.94 16.32
C GLY A 212 46.63 61.32 16.73
N ARG A 213 46.41 62.35 15.90
CA ARG A 213 46.76 63.74 16.25
C ARG A 213 45.97 64.26 17.44
N VAL A 214 44.64 64.07 17.45
CA VAL A 214 43.77 64.54 18.54
C VAL A 214 44.14 63.88 19.87
N THR A 215 44.41 62.57 19.86
CA THR A 215 44.82 61.84 21.08
C THR A 215 46.20 62.27 21.57
N TYR A 216 47.15 62.47 20.67
CA TYR A 216 48.47 63.00 21.01
C TYR A 216 48.38 64.43 21.57
N GLU A 217 47.62 65.31 20.92
CA GLU A 217 47.40 66.69 21.37
C GLU A 217 46.74 66.73 22.75
N TYR A 218 45.71 65.91 22.98
CA TYR A 218 45.08 65.81 24.30
C TYR A 218 46.08 65.35 25.37
N GLY A 219 46.86 64.30 25.09
CA GLY A 219 47.90 63.81 25.99
C GLY A 219 48.97 64.86 26.27
N TYR A 220 49.38 65.61 25.24
CA TYR A 220 50.33 66.71 25.34
C TYR A 220 49.80 67.84 26.24
N ARG A 221 48.57 68.30 26.03
CA ARG A 221 47.94 69.34 26.86
C ARG A 221 47.86 68.92 28.34
N VAL A 222 47.52 67.66 28.61
CA VAL A 222 47.49 67.12 29.98
C VAL A 222 48.90 67.09 30.58
N ALA A 223 49.89 66.59 29.85
CA ALA A 223 51.27 66.54 30.30
C ALA A 223 51.85 67.93 30.56
N LEU A 224 51.54 68.90 29.69
CA LEU A 224 51.94 70.29 29.81
C LEU A 224 51.33 70.95 31.06
N ALA A 225 50.04 70.70 31.33
CA ALA A 225 49.40 71.16 32.56
C ALA A 225 50.06 70.59 33.81
N CYS A 226 50.37 69.28 33.82
CA CYS A 226 51.11 68.64 34.91
C CYS A 226 52.53 69.22 35.06
N PHE A 227 53.22 69.50 33.96
CA PHE A 227 54.56 70.08 34.01
C PHE A 227 54.55 71.46 34.68
N HIS A 228 53.61 72.33 34.29
CA HIS A 228 53.49 73.67 34.88
C HIS A 228 53.12 73.64 36.37
N THR A 229 52.37 72.64 36.84
CA THR A 229 52.08 72.51 38.29
C THR A 229 53.30 72.08 39.09
N LEU A 230 54.18 71.25 38.52
CA LEU A 230 55.43 70.83 39.18
C LEU A 230 56.57 71.86 39.06
N HIS A 231 56.59 72.64 37.98
CA HIS A 231 57.68 73.58 37.67
C HIS A 231 57.16 74.94 37.20
N PRO A 232 56.63 75.78 38.10
CA PRO A 232 55.90 77.02 37.75
C PRO A 232 56.72 78.07 36.98
N ASP A 233 58.03 78.14 37.23
CA ASP A 233 58.92 79.16 36.64
C ASP A 233 59.61 78.70 35.35
N SER A 234 59.35 77.45 34.91
CA SER A 234 59.97 76.89 33.70
C SER A 234 59.17 77.27 32.46
N LYS A 235 59.84 77.86 31.46
CA LYS A 235 59.24 78.19 30.16
C LYS A 235 59.32 76.98 29.22
N VAL A 236 58.18 76.60 28.65
CA VAL A 236 58.11 75.65 27.53
C VAL A 236 58.09 76.44 26.23
N GLU A 237 58.90 76.03 25.25
CA GLU A 237 58.93 76.59 23.89
C GLU A 237 57.62 76.27 23.16
N GLU A 238 57.17 77.18 22.28
CA GLU A 238 55.83 77.25 21.65
C GLU A 238 55.10 75.92 21.50
N ASP A 239 53.84 75.88 21.95
CA ASP A 239 52.97 74.70 21.81
C ASP A 239 52.76 74.41 20.31
N PRO A 240 53.25 73.25 19.80
CA PRO A 240 53.14 72.90 18.39
C PRO A 240 51.71 72.64 17.92
N PHE A 241 50.71 72.72 18.80
CA PHE A 241 49.27 72.60 18.50
C PHE A 241 48.50 73.91 18.67
N THR A 242 49.18 75.03 18.87
CA THR A 242 48.52 76.34 18.90
C THR A 242 48.06 76.69 17.48
N ILE A 243 46.75 76.85 17.27
CA ILE A 243 46.20 77.26 15.96
C ILE A 243 46.50 78.75 15.78
N HIS A 244 47.27 79.08 14.74
CA HIS A 244 47.57 80.47 14.40
C HIS A 244 46.42 81.06 13.55
N PRO A 245 46.11 82.36 13.67
CA PRO A 245 45.05 83.00 12.88
C PRO A 245 45.30 82.95 11.36
N GLU A 246 46.53 82.73 10.92
CA GLU A 246 46.90 82.49 9.53
C GLU A 246 46.41 81.12 9.00
N ASP A 247 46.21 80.12 9.87
CA ASP A 247 45.74 78.78 9.50
C ASP A 247 44.23 78.74 9.20
N ASP A 248 43.46 79.72 9.69
CA ASP A 248 42.03 79.90 9.41
C ASP A 248 41.74 80.27 7.94
N LEU A 249 42.76 80.68 7.19
CA LEU A 249 42.65 81.02 5.76
C LEU A 249 42.78 79.80 4.83
N VAL A 250 43.09 78.61 5.37
CA VAL A 250 43.20 77.38 4.59
C VAL A 250 41.80 76.80 4.34
N PRO A 251 41.33 76.69 3.08
CA PRO A 251 39.98 76.21 2.80
C PRO A 251 39.85 74.74 3.17
N MET A 252 39.08 74.46 4.23
CA MET A 252 38.72 73.10 4.63
C MET A 252 37.59 72.58 3.73
N GLU A 253 37.87 71.54 2.94
CA GLU A 253 36.88 70.88 2.06
C GLU A 253 35.79 70.23 2.92
N ARG A 254 34.59 70.81 2.92
CA ARG A 254 33.52 70.45 3.88
C ARG A 254 32.70 69.24 3.47
N GLN A 255 32.81 68.77 2.24
CA GLN A 255 31.91 67.75 1.69
C GLN A 255 32.66 66.88 0.68
N GLN A 256 33.02 65.67 1.09
CA GLN A 256 33.31 64.59 0.16
C GLN A 256 31.98 63.86 -0.06
N ALA A 257 31.42 63.96 -1.27
CA ALA A 257 30.21 63.24 -1.62
C ALA A 257 30.48 61.74 -1.53
N PHE A 258 29.75 61.04 -0.66
CA PHE A 258 29.68 59.60 -0.72
C PHE A 258 28.81 59.24 -1.94
N ASP A 259 29.36 58.44 -2.84
CA ASP A 259 28.61 57.93 -3.99
C ASP A 259 27.72 56.77 -3.50
N ASP A 260 26.47 57.12 -3.15
CA ASP A 260 25.42 56.19 -2.71
C ASP A 260 24.72 55.49 -3.90
N SER A 261 25.37 55.40 -5.05
CA SER A 261 24.82 54.69 -6.20
C SER A 261 24.80 53.18 -5.92
N ASP A 262 23.63 52.63 -5.59
CA ASP A 262 23.40 51.18 -5.55
C ASP A 262 23.76 50.56 -6.92
N PRO A 263 24.52 49.44 -6.97
CA PRO A 263 24.81 48.79 -8.23
C PRO A 263 23.50 48.19 -8.78
N LEU A 264 23.08 48.65 -9.96
CA LEU A 264 21.95 48.10 -10.71
C LEU A 264 22.11 46.58 -10.85
N GLU A 265 21.19 45.83 -10.25
CA GLU A 265 21.05 44.39 -10.48
C GLU A 265 20.81 44.12 -11.97
N SER A 266 21.58 43.18 -12.53
CA SER A 266 21.34 42.52 -13.84
C SER A 266 21.33 41.02 -13.65
#